data_AF-A2ER10-F1
#
_entry.id   AF-A2ER10-F1
#
_cell.length_a   1.000
_cell.length_b   1.000
_cell.length_c   1.000
_cell.angle_alpha   90.00
_cell.angle_beta   90.00
_cell.angle_gamma   90.00
#
_symmetry.space_group_name_H-M   'P 1'
#
loop_
_entity.id
_entity.type
_entity.pdbx_description
1 polymer ?
#
loop_
_entity_poly.entity_id
_entity_poly.type
_entity_poly.pdbx_seq_one_letter_code
_entity_poly.pdbx_strand_id
1 'polypeptide(L)'
;MNSLMQTFDVYTCSAENLRDSFVVYATQVVKFCEASGFREISAILAVARNRIQHGAKNDVIPLMSLGCSQSIARSLFSAGITSKYDIEKCSLDKLISIISASQINSTISSVDCAKKLKQSAIRAITAEETLSQFEERSLHV
;
A
#
# COMPACT_ATOMS: atom_id res chain seq x y z
N MET A 1 24.34 2.21 -3.14
CA MET A 1 24.05 0.89 -3.74
C MET A 1 23.16 0.13 -2.77
N ASN A 2 22.04 -0.45 -3.22
CA ASN A 2 21.05 -1.12 -2.36
C ASN A 2 21.68 -2.34 -1.67
N SER A 3 21.61 -2.47 -0.34
CA SER A 3 22.29 -3.55 0.42
C SER A 3 21.91 -4.95 -0.07
N LEU A 4 20.67 -5.12 -0.54
CA LEU A 4 20.14 -6.37 -1.08
C LEU A 4 20.87 -6.79 -2.38
N MET A 5 21.17 -5.83 -3.26
CA MET A 5 21.87 -6.10 -4.52
C MET A 5 23.33 -6.53 -4.28
N GLN A 6 23.98 -5.95 -3.28
CA GLN A 6 25.33 -6.38 -2.86
C GLN A 6 25.33 -7.75 -2.19
N THR A 7 24.31 -8.04 -1.37
CA THR A 7 24.26 -9.29 -0.60
C THR A 7 24.03 -10.49 -1.50
N PHE A 8 23.21 -10.34 -2.54
CA PHE A 8 22.79 -11.44 -3.41
C PHE A 8 23.40 -11.39 -4.82
N ASP A 9 24.31 -10.44 -5.08
CA ASP A 9 24.95 -10.21 -6.39
C ASP A 9 23.94 -10.16 -7.55
N VAL A 10 22.89 -9.37 -7.37
CA VAL A 10 21.81 -9.20 -8.36
C VAL A 10 21.69 -7.75 -8.78
N TYR A 11 21.23 -7.55 -10.02
CA TYR A 11 20.90 -6.23 -10.56
C TYR A 11 19.48 -5.82 -10.19
N THR A 12 19.24 -4.51 -10.04
CA THR A 12 17.92 -3.96 -9.70
C THR A 12 16.82 -4.44 -10.66
N CYS A 13 17.11 -4.43 -11.96
CA CYS A 13 16.19 -4.90 -13.00
C CYS A 13 15.81 -6.38 -12.82
N SER A 14 16.77 -7.24 -12.47
CA SER A 14 16.51 -8.67 -12.22
C SER A 14 15.61 -8.87 -11.01
N ALA A 15 15.81 -8.10 -9.94
CA ALA A 15 14.98 -8.17 -8.74
C ALA A 15 13.55 -7.65 -8.98
N GLU A 16 13.40 -6.57 -9.78
CA GLU A 16 12.09 -6.05 -10.20
C GLU A 16 11.34 -7.06 -11.07
N ASN A 17 12.01 -7.66 -12.07
CA ASN A 17 11.42 -8.70 -12.92
C ASN A 17 10.98 -9.93 -12.11
N LEU A 18 11.78 -10.34 -11.12
CA LEU A 18 11.44 -11.44 -10.23
C LEU A 18 10.21 -11.10 -9.38
N ARG A 19 10.17 -9.88 -8.81
CA ARG A 19 9.01 -9.40 -8.05
C ARG A 19 7.74 -9.43 -8.90
N ASP A 20 7.81 -8.88 -10.11
CA ASP A 20 6.63 -8.77 -10.98
C ASP A 20 6.14 -10.16 -11.42
N SER A 21 7.06 -11.07 -11.75
CA SER A 21 6.77 -12.47 -12.05
C SER A 21 6.10 -13.17 -10.86
N PHE A 22 6.60 -12.94 -9.64
CA PHE A 22 6.01 -13.50 -8.42
C PHE A 22 4.59 -12.96 -8.19
N VAL A 23 4.35 -11.66 -8.38
CA VAL A 23 3.02 -11.07 -8.18
C VAL A 23 1.99 -11.68 -9.12
N VAL A 24 2.36 -11.91 -10.39
CA VAL A 24 1.50 -12.60 -11.36
C VAL A 24 1.24 -14.04 -10.92
N TYR A 25 2.28 -14.78 -10.59
CA TYR A 25 2.15 -16.18 -10.15
C TYR A 25 1.28 -16.30 -8.90
N ALA A 26 1.57 -15.53 -7.85
CA ALA A 26 0.81 -15.53 -6.61
C ALA A 26 -0.66 -15.15 -6.85
N THR A 27 -0.96 -14.25 -7.80
CA THR A 27 -2.35 -13.92 -8.18
C THR A 27 -3.08 -15.13 -8.78
N GLN A 28 -2.40 -15.92 -9.62
CA GLN A 28 -2.97 -17.13 -10.19
C GLN A 28 -3.23 -18.19 -9.11
N VAL A 29 -2.26 -18.39 -8.20
CA VAL A 29 -2.39 -19.36 -7.11
C VAL A 29 -3.51 -18.97 -6.13
N VAL A 30 -3.64 -17.68 -5.78
CA VAL A 30 -4.74 -17.16 -4.96
C VAL A 30 -6.10 -17.54 -5.58
N LYS A 31 -6.30 -17.22 -6.87
CA LYS A 31 -7.54 -17.56 -7.58
C LYS A 31 -7.81 -19.06 -7.65
N PHE A 32 -6.76 -19.87 -7.84
CA PHE A 32 -6.88 -21.33 -7.82
C PHE A 32 -7.32 -21.85 -6.45
N CYS A 33 -6.73 -21.34 -5.37
CA CYS A 33 -7.11 -21.68 -4.00
C CYS A 33 -8.56 -21.29 -3.70
N GLU A 34 -9.01 -20.12 -4.13
CA GLU A 34 -10.41 -19.68 -4.00
C GLU A 34 -11.37 -20.63 -4.73
N ALA A 35 -11.08 -20.93 -6.00
CA ALA A 35 -11.90 -21.82 -6.81
C ALA A 35 -11.96 -23.25 -6.25
N SER A 36 -10.89 -23.70 -5.60
CA SER A 36 -10.78 -25.03 -4.98
C SER A 36 -11.33 -25.08 -3.55
N GLY A 37 -11.83 -23.97 -3.00
CA GLY A 37 -12.39 -23.91 -1.64
C GLY A 37 -11.37 -23.71 -0.52
N PHE A 38 -10.08 -23.55 -0.82
CA PHE A 38 -9.01 -23.30 0.15
C PHE A 38 -8.94 -21.81 0.55
N ARG A 39 -10.00 -21.32 1.21
CA ARG A 39 -10.16 -19.89 1.53
C ARG A 39 -9.07 -19.33 2.44
N GLU A 40 -8.67 -20.05 3.48
CA GLU A 40 -7.64 -19.59 4.42
C GLU A 40 -6.27 -19.47 3.75
N ILE A 41 -5.92 -20.45 2.91
CA ILE A 41 -4.66 -20.45 2.15
C ILE A 41 -4.66 -19.31 1.13
N SER A 42 -5.78 -19.08 0.44
CA SER A 42 -5.94 -17.93 -0.46
C SER A 42 -5.67 -16.61 0.28
N ALA A 43 -6.26 -16.40 1.45
CA ALA A 43 -6.09 -15.17 2.22
C ALA A 43 -4.62 -14.95 2.62
N ILE A 44 -3.93 -16.00 3.08
CA ILE A 44 -2.50 -15.93 3.44
C ILE A 44 -1.64 -15.58 2.21
N LEU A 45 -1.91 -16.21 1.06
CA LEU A 45 -1.19 -15.97 -0.18
C LEU A 45 -1.45 -14.56 -0.73
N ALA A 46 -2.67 -14.03 -0.59
CA ALA A 46 -3.02 -12.68 -0.98
C ALA A 46 -2.24 -11.64 -0.16
N VAL A 47 -2.08 -11.88 1.15
CA VAL A 47 -1.24 -11.06 2.02
C VAL A 47 0.23 -11.12 1.59
N ALA A 48 0.77 -12.33 1.36
CA ALA A 48 2.16 -12.51 0.92
C ALA A 48 2.44 -11.83 -0.43
N ARG A 49 1.52 -11.94 -1.39
CA ARG A 49 1.57 -11.22 -2.67
C ARG A 49 1.67 -9.72 -2.47
N ASN A 50 0.78 -9.15 -1.64
CA ASN A 50 0.77 -7.71 -1.40
C ASN A 50 2.08 -7.23 -0.76
N ARG A 51 2.68 -8.01 0.15
CA ARG A 51 3.99 -7.68 0.74
C ARG A 51 5.09 -7.61 -0.31
N ILE A 52 5.14 -8.58 -1.21
CA ILE A 52 6.18 -8.67 -2.24
C ILE A 52 6.00 -7.58 -3.30
N GLN A 53 4.76 -7.34 -3.74
CA GLN A 53 4.43 -6.26 -4.68
C GLN A 53 4.92 -4.89 -4.19
N HIS A 54 4.70 -4.62 -2.90
CA HIS A 54 5.02 -3.33 -2.29
C HIS A 54 6.41 -3.28 -1.62
N GLY A 55 7.12 -4.41 -1.56
CA GLY A 55 8.39 -4.55 -0.84
C GLY A 55 8.27 -4.23 0.65
N ALA A 56 7.09 -4.36 1.25
CA ALA A 56 6.79 -3.78 2.56
C ALA A 56 6.21 -4.81 3.53
N LYS A 57 6.34 -4.54 4.83
CA LYS A 57 5.66 -5.31 5.89
C LYS A 57 4.15 -4.98 5.86
N ASN A 58 3.32 -5.86 6.41
CA ASN A 58 1.86 -5.75 6.34
C ASN A 58 1.30 -4.45 6.94
N ASP A 59 2.02 -3.89 7.89
CA ASP A 59 1.72 -2.68 8.63
C ASP A 59 1.63 -1.41 7.76
N VAL A 60 2.41 -1.32 6.67
CA VAL A 60 2.43 -0.14 5.78
C VAL A 60 1.62 -0.31 4.49
N ILE A 61 1.14 -1.51 4.18
CA ILE A 61 0.36 -1.79 2.96
C ILE A 61 -0.90 -0.90 2.86
N PRO A 62 -1.70 -0.69 3.92
CA PRO A 62 -2.88 0.18 3.85
C PRO A 62 -2.57 1.63 3.44
N LEU A 63 -1.37 2.12 3.79
CA LEU A 63 -0.91 3.47 3.41
C LEU A 63 -0.40 3.48 1.97
N MET A 64 0.30 2.42 1.56
CA MET A 64 0.80 2.28 0.19
C MET A 64 -0.33 2.14 -0.84
N SER A 65 -1.44 1.50 -0.49
CA SER A 65 -2.62 1.43 -1.37
C SER A 65 -3.25 2.79 -1.70
N LEU A 66 -2.89 3.85 -0.96
CA LEU A 66 -3.32 5.23 -1.25
C LEU A 66 -2.41 5.93 -2.28
N GLY A 67 -1.40 5.23 -2.81
CA GLY A 67 -0.53 5.71 -3.88
C GLY A 67 0.76 6.40 -3.41
N CYS A 68 1.18 6.17 -2.16
CA CYS A 68 2.46 6.67 -1.66
C CYS A 68 3.58 5.62 -1.75
N SER A 69 4.83 6.08 -1.81
CA SER A 69 6.01 5.19 -1.82
C SER A 69 6.18 4.47 -0.48
N GLN A 70 6.93 3.37 -0.47
CA GLN A 70 7.25 2.62 0.75
C GLN A 70 7.98 3.49 1.79
N SER A 71 8.88 4.38 1.37
CA SER A 71 9.62 5.28 2.28
C SER A 71 8.69 6.25 3.00
N ILE A 72 7.73 6.82 2.26
CA ILE A 72 6.71 7.72 2.80
C ILE A 72 5.78 6.94 3.74
N ALA A 73 5.29 5.78 3.31
CA ALA A 73 4.42 4.93 4.12
C ALA A 73 5.09 4.55 5.46
N ARG A 74 6.37 4.17 5.45
CA ARG A 74 7.14 3.88 6.67
C ARG A 74 7.30 5.09 7.58
N SER A 75 7.53 6.27 7.01
CA SER A 75 7.69 7.51 7.77
C SER A 75 6.37 7.91 8.45
N LEU A 76 5.25 7.79 7.72
CA LEU A 76 3.91 7.99 8.26
C LEU A 76 3.59 6.99 9.38
N PHE A 77 3.87 5.71 9.15
CA PHE A 77 3.66 4.67 10.14
C PHE A 77 4.47 4.90 11.42
N SER A 78 5.75 5.29 11.27
CA SER A 78 6.62 5.63 12.42
C SER A 78 6.14 6.88 13.17
N ALA A 79 5.40 7.76 12.52
CA ALA A 79 4.75 8.94 13.12
C ALA A 79 3.35 8.64 13.70
N GLY A 80 2.94 7.37 13.73
CA GLY A 80 1.65 6.91 14.28
C GLY A 80 0.46 7.06 13.32
N ILE A 81 0.70 7.35 12.04
CA ILE A 81 -0.34 7.43 11.01
C ILE A 81 -0.40 6.08 10.32
N THR A 82 -1.45 5.30 10.58
CA THR A 82 -1.52 3.88 10.17
C THR A 82 -2.65 3.58 9.20
N SER A 83 -3.64 4.48 9.10
CA SER A 83 -4.84 4.28 8.29
C SER A 83 -5.21 5.50 7.45
N LYS A 84 -6.11 5.29 6.48
CA LYS A 84 -6.74 6.36 5.69
C LYS A 84 -7.47 7.38 6.58
N TYR A 85 -8.07 6.94 7.69
CA TYR A 85 -8.74 7.82 8.66
C TYR A 85 -7.74 8.69 9.43
N ASP A 86 -6.58 8.14 9.79
CA ASP A 86 -5.52 8.92 10.45
C ASP A 86 -5.00 10.02 9.51
N ILE A 87 -4.86 9.71 8.22
CA ILE A 87 -4.45 10.68 7.19
C ILE A 87 -5.48 11.81 7.04
N GLU A 88 -6.76 11.47 7.00
CA GLU A 88 -7.84 12.46 6.90
C GLU A 88 -7.81 13.45 8.06
N LYS A 89 -7.71 12.93 9.29
CA LYS A 89 -7.67 13.71 10.54
C LYS A 89 -6.36 14.47 10.74
N CYS A 90 -5.28 14.02 10.12
CA CYS A 90 -3.97 14.67 10.22
C CYS A 90 -3.97 16.03 9.49
N SER A 91 -3.37 17.06 10.09
CA SER A 91 -3.22 18.35 9.44
C SER A 91 -2.31 18.24 8.21
N LEU A 92 -2.56 19.06 7.20
CA LEU A 92 -1.76 19.05 5.98
C LEU A 92 -0.29 19.41 6.28
N ASP A 93 -0.05 20.35 7.19
CA ASP A 93 1.30 20.77 7.58
C ASP A 93 2.10 19.65 8.25
N LYS A 94 1.44 18.84 9.09
CA LYS A 94 2.06 17.67 9.72
C LYS A 94 2.41 16.60 8.68
N LEU A 95 1.53 16.35 7.70
CA LEU A 95 1.82 15.44 6.60
C LEU A 95 3.00 15.93 5.75
N ILE A 96 3.04 17.23 5.43
CA ILE A 96 4.15 17.83 4.69
C ILE A 96 5.46 17.63 5.46
N SER A 97 5.48 17.96 6.75
CA SER A 97 6.67 17.81 7.59
C SER A 97 7.23 16.38 7.58
N ILE A 98 6.35 15.38 7.74
CA ILE A 98 6.76 13.96 7.73
C ILE A 98 7.26 13.54 6.35
N ILE A 99 6.58 13.93 5.28
CA ILE A 99 6.96 13.57 3.90
C ILE A 99 8.29 14.23 3.53
N SER A 100 8.47 15.52 3.84
CA SER A 100 9.71 16.25 3.59
C SER A 100 10.90 15.61 4.31
N ALA A 101 10.72 15.16 5.55
CA ALA A 101 11.76 14.45 6.30
C ALA A 101 12.14 13.09 5.67
N SER A 102 11.21 12.45 4.97
CA SER A 102 11.44 11.17 4.28
C SER A 102 12.05 11.31 2.88
N GLN A 103 11.97 12.51 2.30
CA GLN A 103 12.38 12.83 0.93
C GLN A 103 13.79 13.42 0.90
N ILE A 104 14.78 12.59 1.24
CA ILE A 104 16.19 12.90 1.01
C ILE A 104 16.41 12.82 -0.52
N ASN A 105 16.39 13.97 -1.22
CA ASN A 105 16.62 14.15 -2.67
C ASN A 105 15.45 13.91 -3.65
N SER A 106 14.21 14.29 -3.30
CA SER A 106 13.08 14.24 -4.27
C SER A 106 12.82 15.58 -4.95
N THR A 107 12.66 15.57 -6.28
CA THR A 107 12.19 16.70 -7.11
C THR A 107 10.69 16.97 -6.99
N ILE A 108 9.94 16.08 -6.33
CA ILE A 108 8.49 16.22 -6.16
C ILE A 108 8.23 17.11 -4.95
N SER A 109 7.44 18.17 -5.16
CA SER A 109 6.95 19.03 -4.08
C SER A 109 6.24 18.19 -3.02
N SER A 110 6.81 18.12 -1.81
CA SER A 110 6.24 17.40 -0.67
C SER A 110 4.82 17.88 -0.34
N VAL A 111 4.50 19.14 -0.69
CA VAL A 111 3.16 19.74 -0.60
C VAL A 111 2.17 19.05 -1.53
N ASP A 112 2.53 18.83 -2.79
CA ASP A 112 1.64 18.20 -3.76
C ASP A 112 1.45 16.71 -3.45
N CYS A 113 2.50 16.05 -2.95
CA CYS A 113 2.40 14.69 -2.47
C CYS A 113 1.44 14.58 -1.27
N ALA A 114 1.57 15.47 -0.27
CA ALA A 114 0.68 15.51 0.88
C ALA A 114 -0.78 15.76 0.48
N LYS A 115 -1.03 16.70 -0.44
CA LYS A 115 -2.37 17.00 -0.96
C LYS A 115 -2.98 15.79 -1.69
N LYS A 116 -2.23 15.17 -2.60
CA LYS A 116 -2.68 13.97 -3.32
C LYS A 116 -2.99 12.82 -2.36
N LEU A 117 -2.10 12.57 -1.40
CA LEU A 117 -2.29 11.51 -0.42
C LEU A 117 -3.55 11.73 0.42
N LYS A 118 -3.75 12.96 0.91
CA LYS A 118 -4.94 13.31 1.68
C LYS A 118 -6.22 13.18 0.84
N GLN A 119 -6.18 13.60 -0.42
CA GLN A 119 -7.30 13.45 -1.35
C GLN A 119 -7.62 11.97 -1.65
N SER A 120 -6.60 11.14 -1.85
CA SER A 120 -6.76 9.69 -2.05
C SER A 120 -7.38 9.02 -0.82
N ALA A 121 -6.96 9.41 0.38
CA ALA A 121 -7.54 8.90 1.63
C ALA A 121 -9.04 9.22 1.73
N ILE A 122 -9.42 10.48 1.50
CA ILE A 122 -10.83 10.91 1.51
C ILE A 122 -11.65 10.11 0.48
N ARG A 123 -11.16 9.96 -0.75
CA ARG A 123 -11.86 9.17 -1.79
C ARG A 123 -12.06 7.72 -1.39
N ALA A 124 -11.06 7.10 -0.76
CA ALA A 124 -11.13 5.72 -0.31
C ALA A 124 -12.13 5.55 0.85
N ILE A 125 -12.27 6.54 1.72
CA ILE A 125 -13.27 6.56 2.80
C ILE A 125 -14.67 6.70 2.20
N THR A 126 -14.89 7.70 1.34
CA THR A 126 -16.21 7.92 0.72
C THR A 126 -16.66 6.71 -0.11
N ALA A 127 -15.75 6.06 -0.84
CA ALA A 127 -16.07 4.86 -1.61
C ALA A 127 -16.57 3.71 -0.71
N GLU A 128 -15.91 3.50 0.43
CA GLU A 128 -16.29 2.47 1.41
C GLU A 128 -17.63 2.77 2.08
N GLU A 129 -17.89 4.03 2.43
CA GLU A 129 -19.19 4.47 2.95
C GLU A 129 -20.31 4.25 1.92
N THR A 130 -20.08 4.59 0.66
CA THR A 130 -21.08 4.38 -0.40
C THR A 130 -21.37 2.90 -0.67
N LEU A 131 -20.35 2.03 -0.60
CA LEU A 131 -20.52 0.58 -0.73
C LEU A 131 -21.33 0.02 0.43
N SER A 132 -21.02 0.44 1.66
CA SER A 132 -21.75 -0.01 2.86
C SER A 132 -23.24 0.36 2.79
N GLN A 133 -23.55 1.59 2.36
CA GLN A 133 -24.94 2.02 2.16
C GLN A 133 -25.68 1.25 1.05
N PHE A 134 -24.96 0.82 0.00
CA PHE A 134 -25.53 0.03 -1.08
C PHE A 134 -25.84 -1.41 -0.64
N GLU A 135 -24.93 -2.02 0.14
CA GLU A 135 -25.12 -3.37 0.69
C GLU A 135 -26.29 -3.40 1.69
N GLU A 136 -26.40 -2.42 2.59
CA GLU A 136 -27.53 -2.32 3.53
C GLU A 136 -28.88 -2.20 2.82
N ARG A 137 -28.95 -1.42 1.72
CA ARG A 137 -30.15 -1.28 0.91
C ARG A 137 -30.52 -2.56 0.16
N SER A 138 -29.53 -3.35 -0.25
CA SER A 138 -29.73 -4.60 -0.99
C SER A 138 -30.22 -5.75 -0.09
N LEU A 139 -29.99 -5.66 1.22
CA LEU A 139 -30.49 -6.60 2.23
C LEU A 139 -31.95 -6.36 2.65
N HIS A 140 -32.52 -5.20 2.30
CA HIS A 140 -33.90 -4.80 2.64
C HIS A 140 -34.87 -4.90 1.45
N VAL A 141 -34.48 -5.61 0.38
CA VAL A 141 -35.31 -5.97 -0.78
C VAL A 141 -35.50 -7.48 -0.79
#